data_AF-A0A6M3IL31-F1
#
_entry.id   AF-A0A6M3IL31-F1
#
_cell.length_a   1.000
_cell.length_b   1.000
_cell.length_c   1.000
_cell.angle_alpha   90.00
_cell.angle_beta   90.00
_cell.angle_gamma   90.00
#
_symmetry.space_group_name_H-M   'P 1'
#
loop_
_entity.id
_entity.type
_entity.pdbx_description
1 polymer ?
#
loop_
_entity_poly.entity_id
_entity_poly.type
_entity_poly.pdbx_seq_one_letter_code
_entity_poly.pdbx_strand_id
1 'polypeptide(L)'
;MAIPTVPQQLPSQTQIDLPRIQNPYLSVWWTTYNVTQIPQQSLGWMVSNGWRVTAVVPDPTTVPPTLNYQMTKQGLEPADVLLSLCNSYTIAANEARDANEIRYNEVVANWTEMIDTSHDHFDAQTNEQNVVMGVYLTDLATYMDEINEEMSLNRQELSLAYDQHKETTINRLDNLGQTELARINEEFAASLSVQLQWLVDNGLYTSLVAADIKARNTRDRDDQIQKHYDSLNREKLQNDHLVYGQRTALSEFTRQAIIDKMNTQVARLEGWKNVHADNMRLLAYQLDERNKLLTGLYSFVERRDDISPEWQNMATMIAALGDSAGGWLTP
;
A
#
# COMPACT_ATOMS: atom_id res chain seq x y z
N MET A 1 2.98 33.56 -16.63
CA MET A 1 4.26 33.98 -16.05
C MET A 1 5.15 32.74 -16.08
N ALA A 2 6.13 32.68 -17.00
CA ALA A 2 6.91 31.47 -17.19
C ALA A 2 7.99 31.41 -16.11
N ILE A 3 8.02 30.31 -15.36
CA ILE A 3 9.00 30.06 -14.30
C ILE A 3 10.34 29.79 -14.98
N PRO A 4 11.42 30.53 -14.66
CA PRO A 4 12.74 30.24 -15.19
C PRO A 4 13.21 28.86 -14.69
N THR A 5 13.57 27.98 -15.61
CA THR A 5 14.12 26.66 -15.29
C THR A 5 15.51 26.82 -14.69
N VAL A 6 15.63 26.54 -13.39
CA VAL A 6 16.94 26.42 -12.73
C VAL A 6 17.62 25.16 -13.29
N PRO A 7 18.85 25.25 -13.83
CA PRO A 7 19.57 24.08 -14.30
C PRO A 7 19.76 23.08 -13.16
N GLN A 8 19.28 21.84 -13.33
CA GLN A 8 19.52 20.76 -12.38
C GLN A 8 21.03 20.53 -12.23
N GLN A 9 21.56 20.70 -11.01
CA GLN A 9 22.92 20.30 -10.69
C GLN A 9 23.01 18.78 -10.55
N LEU A 10 23.94 18.17 -11.28
CA LEU A 10 24.35 16.80 -11.02
C LEU A 10 25.08 16.75 -9.66
N PRO A 11 24.88 15.69 -8.85
CA PRO A 11 25.38 15.60 -7.46
C PRO A 11 26.92 15.49 -7.32
N SER A 12 27.69 15.84 -8.35
CA SER A 12 29.15 15.69 -8.43
C SER A 12 29.90 16.91 -8.99
N GLN A 13 29.28 18.08 -9.10
CA GLN A 13 30.01 19.29 -9.49
C GLN A 13 30.82 19.88 -8.31
N THR A 14 32.12 20.05 -8.54
CA THR A 14 33.04 20.83 -7.70
C THR A 14 32.61 22.30 -7.61
N GLN A 15 33.17 23.00 -6.62
CA GLN A 15 32.96 24.42 -6.28
C GLN A 15 32.60 25.29 -7.49
N ILE A 16 31.47 26.00 -7.37
CA ILE A 16 31.05 27.02 -8.33
C ILE A 16 32.14 28.09 -8.37
N ASP A 17 32.91 28.13 -9.44
CA ASP A 17 33.88 29.19 -9.69
C ASP A 17 33.10 30.39 -10.22
N LEU A 18 32.59 31.20 -9.28
CA LEU A 18 31.92 32.45 -9.63
C LEU A 18 32.95 33.37 -10.28
N PRO A 19 32.64 33.96 -11.45
CA PRO A 19 33.56 34.89 -12.10
C PRO A 19 33.91 36.01 -11.12
N ARG A 20 35.20 36.38 -11.07
CA ARG A 20 35.63 37.51 -10.23
C ARG A 20 34.79 38.73 -10.59
N ILE A 21 34.00 39.21 -9.64
CA ILE A 21 33.29 40.47 -9.78
C ILE A 21 34.37 41.55 -9.83
N GLN A 22 34.63 42.08 -11.03
CA GLN A 22 35.45 43.28 -11.18
C GLN A 22 34.69 44.42 -10.53
N ASN A 23 35.15 44.89 -9.37
CA ASN A 23 34.61 46.11 -8.79
C ASN A 23 34.98 47.28 -9.73
N PRO A 24 33.99 47.88 -10.44
CA PRO A 24 34.25 48.90 -11.44
C PRO A 24 34.81 50.20 -10.83
N TYR A 25 34.81 50.29 -9.49
CA TYR A 25 35.26 51.45 -8.74
C TYR A 25 36.69 51.32 -8.17
N LEU A 26 37.40 50.19 -8.38
CA LEU A 26 38.79 50.06 -7.92
C LEU A 26 39.73 51.13 -8.51
N SER A 27 39.40 51.65 -9.70
CA SER A 27 40.15 52.73 -10.36
C SER A 27 39.94 54.10 -9.73
N VAL A 28 38.87 54.31 -8.95
CA VAL A 28 38.57 55.58 -8.25
C VAL A 28 38.99 55.56 -6.78
N TRP A 29 39.66 54.50 -6.32
CA TRP A 29 40.14 54.43 -4.94
C TRP A 29 41.42 55.22 -4.70
N TRP A 30 42.16 55.53 -5.78
CA TRP A 30 43.51 56.05 -5.70
C TRP A 30 43.63 57.37 -6.47
N THR A 31 44.14 58.39 -5.79
CA THR A 31 44.52 59.66 -6.42
C THR A 31 46.02 59.85 -6.38
N THR A 32 46.58 60.29 -7.51
CA THR A 32 48.01 60.55 -7.65
C THR A 32 48.26 62.06 -7.51
N TYR A 33 49.01 62.42 -6.48
CA TYR A 33 49.50 63.79 -6.27
C TYR A 33 50.89 63.93 -6.86
N ASN A 34 51.12 65.03 -7.57
CA ASN A 34 52.42 65.37 -8.15
C ASN A 34 52.89 66.72 -7.60
N VAL A 35 54.12 66.78 -7.11
CA VAL A 35 54.74 68.04 -6.68
C VAL A 35 56.08 68.20 -7.39
N THR A 36 56.38 69.43 -7.81
CA THR A 36 57.60 69.75 -8.55
C THR A 36 58.40 70.81 -7.78
N GLN A 37 59.67 71.00 -8.16
CA GLN A 37 60.57 72.00 -7.57
C GLN A 37 60.84 71.78 -6.07
N ILE A 38 60.89 70.53 -5.62
CA ILE A 38 61.23 70.22 -4.23
C ILE A 38 62.73 70.40 -4.02
N PRO A 39 63.17 71.28 -3.11
CA PRO A 39 64.58 71.47 -2.85
C PRO A 39 65.18 70.24 -2.16
N GLN A 40 66.47 69.98 -2.41
CA GLN A 40 67.20 68.84 -1.84
C GLN A 40 67.09 68.71 -0.31
N GLN A 41 66.94 69.83 0.41
CA GLN A 41 66.80 69.84 1.88
C GLN A 41 65.49 69.21 2.36
N SER A 42 64.43 69.28 1.56
CA SER A 42 63.10 68.73 1.89
C SER A 42 62.93 67.28 1.43
N LEU A 43 63.89 66.75 0.67
CA LEU A 43 63.80 65.41 0.08
C LEU A 43 63.66 64.32 1.15
N GLY A 44 64.46 64.35 2.20
CA GLY A 44 64.43 63.33 3.26
C GLY A 44 63.07 63.27 3.96
N TRP A 45 62.48 64.43 4.25
CA TRP A 45 61.14 64.53 4.84
C TRP A 45 60.05 64.09 3.86
N MET A 46 60.14 64.48 2.59
CA MET A 46 59.16 64.07 1.58
C MET A 46 59.19 62.55 1.37
N VAL A 47 60.37 61.94 1.25
CA VAL A 47 60.52 60.48 1.12
C VAL A 47 60.01 59.76 2.36
N SER A 48 60.29 60.26 3.58
CA SER A 48 59.75 59.66 4.81
C SER A 48 58.23 59.75 4.92
N ASN A 49 57.61 60.71 4.23
CA ASN A 49 56.16 60.86 4.13
C ASN A 49 55.55 60.07 2.95
N GLY A 50 56.32 59.16 2.33
CA GLY A 50 55.85 58.26 1.27
C GLY A 50 55.83 58.85 -0.13
N TRP A 51 56.49 59.99 -0.37
CA TRP A 51 56.64 60.53 -1.72
C TRP A 51 57.79 59.84 -2.47
N ARG A 52 57.56 59.47 -3.73
CA ARG A 52 58.56 58.84 -4.61
C ARG A 52 59.12 59.86 -5.58
N VAL A 53 60.44 59.90 -5.75
CA VAL A 53 61.09 60.72 -6.78
C VAL A 53 60.75 60.18 -8.16
N THR A 54 60.21 61.04 -9.02
CA THR A 54 59.93 60.73 -10.43
C THR A 54 60.92 61.36 -11.39
N ALA A 55 61.46 62.53 -11.06
CA ALA A 55 62.52 63.17 -11.84
C ALA A 55 63.43 64.05 -10.97
N VAL A 56 64.68 64.21 -11.41
CA VAL A 56 65.66 65.14 -10.83
C VAL A 56 65.95 66.22 -11.87
N VAL A 57 65.74 67.47 -11.49
CA VAL A 57 65.85 68.64 -12.35
C VAL A 57 66.93 69.57 -11.78
N PRO A 58 68.08 69.75 -12.45
CA PRO A 58 69.10 70.70 -11.99
C PRO A 58 68.62 72.14 -12.23
N ASP A 59 68.78 73.00 -11.23
CA ASP A 59 68.55 74.44 -11.35
C ASP A 59 69.86 75.13 -11.78
N PRO A 60 69.94 75.68 -13.00
CA PRO A 60 71.15 76.31 -13.50
C PRO A 60 71.41 77.70 -12.91
N THR A 61 70.52 78.23 -12.06
CA THR A 61 70.65 79.60 -11.51
C THR A 61 71.61 79.71 -10.33
N THR A 62 72.11 78.59 -9.80
CA THR A 62 73.07 78.52 -8.68
C THR A 62 74.38 77.85 -9.10
N VAL A 63 75.52 78.23 -8.50
CA VAL A 63 76.83 77.62 -8.75
C VAL A 63 77.43 77.15 -7.42
N PRO A 64 77.57 75.82 -7.17
CA PRO A 64 77.17 74.71 -8.03
C PRO A 64 75.64 74.57 -8.19
N PRO A 65 75.13 73.98 -9.29
CA PRO A 65 73.70 73.81 -9.54
C PRO A 65 73.00 73.05 -8.42
N THR A 66 71.94 73.65 -7.86
CA THR A 66 71.08 73.02 -6.86
C THR A 66 70.13 72.04 -7.52
N LEU A 67 69.96 70.85 -6.94
CA LEU A 67 69.06 69.83 -7.45
C LEU A 67 67.64 70.04 -6.91
N ASN A 68 66.68 70.12 -7.81
CA ASN A 68 65.26 70.10 -7.51
C ASN A 68 64.65 68.75 -7.90
N TYR A 69 63.68 68.28 -7.13
CA TYR A 69 63.05 66.98 -7.34
C TYR A 69 61.59 67.15 -7.74
N GLN A 70 61.15 66.34 -8.69
CA GLN A 70 59.74 66.06 -8.91
C GLN A 70 59.40 64.77 -8.20
N MET A 71 58.30 64.78 -7.45
CA MET A 71 57.89 63.66 -6.63
C MET A 71 56.40 63.38 -6.81
N THR A 72 56.03 62.11 -6.72
CA THR A 72 54.64 61.68 -6.79
C THR A 72 54.28 60.83 -5.58
N LYS A 73 53.02 60.90 -5.18
CA LYS A 73 52.46 60.11 -4.09
C LYS A 73 51.07 59.65 -4.49
N GLN A 74 50.77 58.38 -4.23
CA GLN A 74 49.40 57.87 -4.33
C GLN A 74 48.77 57.90 -2.95
N GLY A 75 47.57 58.44 -2.87
CA GLY A 75 46.73 58.41 -1.67
C GLY A 75 45.45 57.66 -1.97
N LEU A 76 44.89 57.00 -0.96
CA LEU A 76 43.49 56.56 -1.02
C LEU A 76 42.59 57.79 -0.94
N GLU A 77 41.46 57.76 -1.64
CA GLU A 77 40.35 58.70 -1.43
C GLU A 77 39.29 58.01 -0.55
N PRO A 78 39.29 58.23 0.77
CA PRO A 78 38.45 57.44 1.69
C PRO A 78 36.96 57.61 1.42
N ALA A 79 36.53 58.78 0.93
CA ALA A 79 35.14 59.06 0.58
C ALA A 79 34.66 58.22 -0.62
N ASP A 80 35.47 58.12 -1.66
CA ASP A 80 35.15 57.36 -2.88
C ASP A 80 35.26 55.84 -2.65
N VAL A 81 36.25 55.42 -1.85
CA VAL A 81 36.35 54.03 -1.36
C VAL A 81 35.10 53.66 -0.56
N LEU A 82 34.71 54.48 0.42
CA LEU A 82 33.53 54.27 1.25
C LEU A 82 32.26 54.20 0.40
N LEU A 83 32.05 55.14 -0.52
CA LEU A 83 30.88 55.16 -1.40
C LEU A 83 30.80 53.90 -2.26
N SER A 84 31.91 53.47 -2.85
CA SER A 84 31.95 52.26 -3.67
C SER A 84 31.69 50.99 -2.88
N LEU A 85 32.22 50.89 -1.65
CA LEU A 85 32.00 49.76 -0.76
C LEU A 85 30.55 49.71 -0.29
N CYS A 86 29.98 50.85 0.13
CA CYS A 86 28.56 50.97 0.49
C CYS A 86 27.65 50.54 -0.68
N ASN A 87 27.96 50.94 -1.91
CA ASN A 87 27.20 50.54 -3.08
C ASN A 87 27.30 49.02 -3.32
N SER A 88 28.51 48.47 -3.36
CA SER A 88 28.73 47.03 -3.56
C SER A 88 28.05 46.16 -2.49
N TYR A 89 28.07 46.60 -1.24
CA TYR A 89 27.43 45.94 -0.12
C TYR A 89 25.90 46.00 -0.20
N THR A 90 25.36 47.14 -0.63
CA THR A 90 23.91 47.29 -0.84
C THR A 90 23.44 46.37 -1.97
N ILE A 91 24.19 46.28 -3.06
CA ILE A 91 23.91 45.35 -4.16
C ILE A 91 23.95 43.90 -3.65
N ALA A 92 25.02 43.51 -2.96
CA ALA A 92 25.16 42.15 -2.43
C ALA A 92 24.07 41.79 -1.41
N ALA A 93 23.63 42.73 -0.57
CA ALA A 93 22.55 42.52 0.37
C ALA A 93 21.19 42.33 -0.32
N ASN A 94 20.92 43.11 -1.37
CA ASN A 94 19.70 42.96 -2.17
C ASN A 94 19.70 41.64 -2.96
N GLU A 95 20.81 41.30 -3.62
CA GLU A 95 20.95 40.03 -4.35
C GLU A 95 20.82 38.82 -3.41
N ALA A 96 21.42 38.88 -2.22
CA ALA A 96 21.28 37.83 -1.21
C ALA A 96 19.82 37.68 -0.74
N ARG A 97 19.10 38.79 -0.57
CA ARG A 97 17.67 38.78 -0.22
C ARG A 97 16.83 38.10 -1.30
N ASP A 98 17.02 38.49 -2.56
CA ASP A 98 16.28 37.92 -3.69
C ASP A 98 16.58 36.42 -3.85
N ALA A 99 17.86 36.03 -3.75
CA ALA A 99 18.27 34.63 -3.82
C ALA A 99 17.69 33.79 -2.67
N ASN A 100 17.66 34.33 -1.45
CA ASN A 100 17.06 33.65 -0.30
C ASN A 100 15.54 33.50 -0.45
N GLU A 101 14.86 34.52 -0.98
CA GLU A 101 13.42 34.45 -1.25
C GLU A 101 13.08 33.38 -2.30
N ILE A 102 13.86 33.30 -3.39
CA ILE A 102 13.71 32.26 -4.41
C ILE A 102 13.89 30.86 -3.80
N ARG A 103 14.98 30.64 -3.06
CA ARG A 103 15.25 29.34 -2.41
C ARG A 103 14.17 28.94 -1.42
N TYR A 104 13.69 29.90 -0.62
CA TYR A 104 12.58 29.66 0.31
C TYR A 104 11.31 29.24 -0.43
N ASN A 105 10.94 29.98 -1.48
CA ASN A 105 9.75 29.68 -2.27
C ASN A 105 9.83 28.32 -2.96
N GLU A 106 11.00 27.92 -3.46
CA GLU A 106 11.22 26.59 -4.04
C GLU A 106 11.05 25.47 -3.01
N VAL A 107 11.62 25.63 -1.81
CA VAL A 107 11.45 24.62 -0.74
C VAL A 107 9.99 24.51 -0.34
N VAL A 108 9.29 25.63 -0.15
CA VAL A 108 7.86 25.63 0.18
C VAL A 108 7.03 24.97 -0.93
N ALA A 109 7.33 25.28 -2.21
CA ALA A 109 6.63 24.69 -3.34
C ALA A 109 6.83 23.17 -3.42
N ASN A 110 8.07 22.69 -3.30
CA ASN A 110 8.37 21.25 -3.33
C ASN A 110 7.69 20.50 -2.19
N TRP A 111 7.69 21.05 -0.97
CA TRP A 111 7.01 20.41 0.16
C TRP A 111 5.49 20.44 0.00
N THR A 112 4.93 21.51 -0.56
CA THR A 112 3.49 21.59 -0.86
C THR A 112 3.10 20.52 -1.88
N GLU A 113 3.87 20.37 -2.97
CA GLU A 113 3.65 19.30 -3.96
C GLU A 113 3.75 17.90 -3.34
N MET A 114 4.72 17.65 -2.46
CA MET A 114 4.82 16.38 -1.73
C MET A 114 3.61 16.11 -0.83
N ILE A 115 3.09 17.16 -0.16
CA ILE A 115 1.89 17.03 0.69
C ILE A 115 0.65 16.75 -0.15
N ASP A 116 0.48 17.46 -1.28
CA ASP A 116 -0.67 17.31 -2.18
C ASP A 116 -0.67 15.93 -2.83
N THR A 117 0.46 15.50 -3.40
CA THR A 117 0.59 14.14 -3.97
C THR A 117 0.39 13.05 -2.92
N SER A 118 0.89 13.24 -1.70
CA SER A 118 0.62 12.32 -0.58
C SER A 118 -0.87 12.29 -0.21
N HIS A 119 -1.58 13.42 -0.32
CA HIS A 119 -3.01 13.48 -0.03
C HIS A 119 -3.82 12.75 -1.12
N ASP A 120 -3.49 12.99 -2.40
CA ASP A 120 -4.12 12.31 -3.53
C ASP A 120 -3.93 10.78 -3.45
N HIS A 121 -2.73 10.32 -3.08
CA HIS A 121 -2.46 8.89 -2.86
C HIS A 121 -3.32 8.32 -1.72
N PHE A 122 -3.47 9.05 -0.61
CA PHE A 122 -4.29 8.63 0.51
C PHE A 122 -5.78 8.51 0.12
N ASP A 123 -6.30 9.48 -0.63
CA ASP A 123 -7.69 9.49 -1.08
C ASP A 123 -7.96 8.38 -2.11
N ALA A 124 -7.03 8.16 -3.05
CA ALA A 124 -7.10 7.05 -4.00
C ALA A 124 -7.14 5.70 -3.26
N GLN A 125 -6.24 5.49 -2.30
CA GLN A 125 -6.18 4.25 -1.53
C GLN A 125 -7.44 4.05 -0.66
N THR A 126 -7.99 5.12 -0.08
CA THR A 126 -9.24 5.09 0.66
C THR A 126 -10.42 4.68 -0.23
N ASN A 127 -10.48 5.22 -1.45
CA ASN A 127 -11.51 4.86 -2.43
C ASN A 127 -11.40 3.39 -2.86
N GLU A 128 -10.21 2.91 -3.17
CA GLU A 128 -9.98 1.50 -3.49
C GLU A 128 -10.42 0.58 -2.34
N GLN A 129 -10.12 0.96 -1.09
CA GLN A 129 -10.57 0.18 0.08
C GLN A 129 -12.09 0.17 0.25
N ASN A 130 -12.77 1.29 0.03
CA ASN A 130 -14.22 1.34 0.09
C ASN A 130 -14.86 0.45 -0.99
N VAL A 131 -14.28 0.42 -2.20
CA VAL A 131 -14.73 -0.49 -3.27
C VAL A 131 -14.53 -1.94 -2.86
N VAL A 132 -13.34 -2.29 -2.37
CA VAL A 132 -13.01 -3.65 -1.93
C VAL A 132 -13.92 -4.09 -0.77
N MET A 133 -14.20 -3.21 0.20
CA MET A 133 -15.18 -3.47 1.26
C MET A 133 -16.61 -3.67 0.74
N GLY A 134 -17.01 -2.89 -0.27
CA GLY A 134 -18.30 -3.06 -0.93
C GLY A 134 -18.43 -4.44 -1.58
N VAL A 135 -17.40 -4.86 -2.32
CA VAL A 135 -17.32 -6.22 -2.91
C VAL A 135 -17.42 -7.28 -1.82
N TYR A 136 -16.75 -7.13 -0.67
CA TYR A 136 -16.84 -8.10 0.43
C TYR A 136 -18.24 -8.27 0.99
N LEU A 137 -18.98 -7.18 1.20
CA LEU A 137 -20.33 -7.24 1.74
C LEU A 137 -21.30 -7.85 0.73
N THR A 138 -21.13 -7.55 -0.55
CA THR A 138 -21.92 -8.15 -1.63
C THR A 138 -21.62 -9.64 -1.77
N ASP A 139 -20.35 -10.04 -1.86
CA ASP A 139 -19.96 -11.44 -2.00
C ASP A 139 -20.43 -12.26 -0.79
N LEU A 140 -20.28 -11.75 0.44
CA LEU A 140 -20.78 -12.42 1.64
C LEU A 140 -22.30 -12.62 1.59
N ALA A 141 -23.05 -11.61 1.15
CA ALA A 141 -24.50 -11.72 1.00
C ALA A 141 -24.88 -12.77 -0.05
N THR A 142 -24.24 -12.73 -1.22
CA THR A 142 -24.42 -13.73 -2.28
C THR A 142 -24.11 -15.13 -1.79
N TYR A 143 -23.02 -15.33 -1.06
CA TYR A 143 -22.66 -16.64 -0.51
C TYR A 143 -23.66 -17.13 0.55
N MET A 144 -24.17 -16.24 1.40
CA MET A 144 -25.21 -16.61 2.36
C MET A 144 -26.50 -17.03 1.66
N ASP A 145 -26.85 -16.36 0.57
CA ASP A 145 -28.00 -16.73 -0.26
C ASP A 145 -27.79 -18.08 -0.95
N GLU A 146 -26.61 -18.33 -1.54
CA GLU A 146 -26.25 -19.61 -2.15
C GLU A 146 -26.30 -20.77 -1.13
N ILE A 147 -25.77 -20.57 0.09
CA ILE A 147 -25.82 -21.58 1.15
C ILE A 147 -27.28 -21.85 1.57
N ASN A 148 -28.09 -20.80 1.72
CA ASN A 148 -29.50 -20.94 2.05
C ASN A 148 -30.28 -21.68 0.95
N GLU A 149 -29.97 -21.41 -0.31
CA GLU A 149 -30.53 -22.11 -1.46
C GLU A 149 -30.12 -23.58 -1.47
N GLU A 150 -28.82 -23.91 -1.32
CA GLU A 150 -28.36 -25.30 -1.24
C GLU A 150 -28.98 -26.06 -0.06
N MET A 151 -29.16 -25.41 1.10
CA MET A 151 -29.86 -26.01 2.24
C MET A 151 -31.34 -26.26 1.94
N SER A 152 -31.98 -25.36 1.19
CA SER A 152 -33.37 -25.52 0.75
C SER A 152 -33.51 -26.69 -0.23
N LEU A 153 -32.67 -26.72 -1.26
CA LEU A 153 -32.61 -27.79 -2.27
C LEU A 153 -32.32 -29.14 -1.62
N ASN A 154 -31.33 -29.23 -0.73
CA ASN A 154 -31.03 -30.47 -0.01
C ASN A 154 -32.22 -30.97 0.81
N ARG A 155 -32.94 -30.08 1.50
CA ARG A 155 -34.16 -30.49 2.23
C ARG A 155 -35.22 -31.04 1.30
N GLN A 156 -35.37 -30.44 0.13
CA GLN A 156 -36.32 -30.86 -0.89
C GLN A 156 -35.93 -32.21 -1.50
N GLU A 157 -34.66 -32.41 -1.86
CA GLU A 157 -34.12 -33.67 -2.35
C GLU A 157 -34.26 -34.79 -1.31
N LEU A 158 -33.98 -34.51 -0.04
CA LEU A 158 -34.12 -35.50 1.04
C LEU A 158 -35.59 -35.95 1.23
N SER A 159 -36.53 -35.03 1.00
CA SER A 159 -37.97 -35.32 1.01
C SER A 159 -38.38 -36.12 -0.22
N LEU A 160 -37.92 -35.73 -1.41
CA LEU A 160 -38.26 -36.40 -2.65
C LEU A 160 -37.69 -37.82 -2.67
N ALA A 161 -36.45 -38.00 -2.22
CA ALA A 161 -35.83 -39.30 -2.03
C ALA A 161 -36.59 -40.16 -1.01
N TYR A 162 -37.16 -39.57 0.04
CA TYR A 162 -38.01 -40.28 0.98
C TYR A 162 -39.30 -40.79 0.34
N ASP A 163 -39.98 -39.95 -0.45
CA ASP A 163 -41.23 -40.32 -1.10
C ASP A 163 -41.00 -41.40 -2.17
N GLN A 164 -39.97 -41.24 -3.00
CA GLN A 164 -39.56 -42.26 -3.98
C GLN A 164 -39.17 -43.56 -3.32
N HIS A 165 -38.46 -43.50 -2.19
CA HIS A 165 -38.10 -44.68 -1.43
C HIS A 165 -39.33 -45.39 -0.87
N LYS A 166 -40.24 -44.63 -0.25
CA LYS A 166 -41.49 -45.15 0.29
C LYS A 166 -42.28 -45.87 -0.81
N GLU A 167 -42.40 -45.26 -1.99
CA GLU A 167 -43.10 -45.84 -3.14
C GLU A 167 -42.40 -47.11 -3.66
N THR A 168 -41.07 -47.07 -3.85
CA THR A 168 -40.29 -48.23 -4.31
C THR A 168 -40.37 -49.39 -3.32
N THR A 169 -40.35 -49.09 -2.02
CA THR A 169 -40.49 -50.07 -0.94
C THR A 169 -41.89 -50.67 -0.96
N ILE A 170 -42.94 -49.85 -1.01
CA ILE A 170 -44.31 -50.34 -1.16
C ILE A 170 -44.41 -51.27 -2.38
N ASN A 171 -43.92 -50.86 -3.55
CA ASN A 171 -44.00 -51.65 -4.78
C ASN A 171 -43.18 -52.96 -4.72
N ARG A 172 -42.01 -52.97 -4.07
CA ARG A 172 -41.22 -54.19 -3.84
C ARG A 172 -41.87 -55.14 -2.85
N LEU A 173 -42.54 -54.59 -1.84
CA LEU A 173 -43.25 -55.36 -0.83
C LEU A 173 -44.63 -55.82 -1.31
N ASP A 174 -45.19 -55.12 -2.29
CA ASP A 174 -46.45 -55.42 -2.95
C ASP A 174 -46.31 -56.70 -3.77
N ASN A 175 -47.24 -57.63 -3.57
CA ASN A 175 -47.25 -58.96 -4.18
C ASN A 175 -46.02 -59.87 -3.88
N LEU A 176 -45.07 -59.43 -3.04
CA LEU A 176 -43.94 -60.26 -2.63
C LEU A 176 -44.46 -61.51 -1.91
N GLY A 177 -44.12 -62.69 -2.44
CA GLY A 177 -44.56 -63.98 -1.92
C GLY A 177 -45.91 -64.48 -2.46
N GLN A 178 -46.64 -63.73 -3.30
CA GLN A 178 -47.90 -64.20 -3.89
C GLN A 178 -47.72 -65.38 -4.85
N THR A 179 -46.71 -65.33 -5.72
CA THR A 179 -46.41 -66.44 -6.63
C THR A 179 -46.09 -67.73 -5.88
N GLU A 180 -45.32 -67.61 -4.80
CA GLU A 180 -44.94 -68.77 -3.98
C GLU A 180 -46.11 -69.29 -3.14
N LEU A 181 -46.98 -68.40 -2.67
CA LEU A 181 -48.22 -68.79 -1.99
C LEU A 181 -49.19 -69.51 -2.95
N ALA A 182 -49.27 -69.06 -4.21
CA ALA A 182 -50.01 -69.76 -5.26
C ALA A 182 -49.41 -71.14 -5.54
N ARG A 183 -48.08 -71.24 -5.65
CA ARG A 183 -47.34 -72.50 -5.85
C ARG A 183 -47.62 -73.50 -4.72
N ILE A 184 -47.56 -73.07 -3.46
CA ILE A 184 -47.86 -73.91 -2.29
C ILE A 184 -49.31 -74.42 -2.37
N ASN A 185 -50.28 -73.54 -2.65
CA ASN A 185 -51.68 -73.94 -2.75
C ASN A 185 -51.93 -74.96 -3.88
N GLU A 186 -51.31 -74.76 -5.04
CA GLU A 186 -51.40 -75.69 -6.18
C GLU A 186 -50.76 -77.04 -5.87
N GLU A 187 -49.57 -77.06 -5.24
CA GLU A 187 -48.85 -78.27 -4.87
C GLU A 187 -49.65 -79.14 -3.88
N PHE A 188 -50.23 -78.53 -2.85
CA PHE A 188 -51.04 -79.26 -1.87
C PHE A 188 -52.38 -79.74 -2.44
N ALA A 189 -53.02 -78.94 -3.31
CA ALA A 189 -54.23 -79.37 -4.01
C ALA A 189 -53.96 -80.56 -4.94
N ALA A 190 -52.86 -80.53 -5.70
CA ALA A 190 -52.42 -81.64 -6.55
C ALA A 190 -52.11 -82.89 -5.71
N SER A 191 -51.38 -82.74 -4.61
CA SER A 191 -51.04 -83.83 -3.69
C SER A 191 -52.29 -84.47 -3.07
N LEU A 192 -53.25 -83.66 -2.62
CA LEU A 192 -54.52 -84.15 -2.08
C LEU A 192 -55.31 -84.96 -3.12
N SER A 193 -55.38 -84.46 -4.36
CA SER A 193 -56.05 -85.15 -5.47
C SER A 193 -55.44 -86.54 -5.73
N VAL A 194 -54.11 -86.63 -5.79
CA VAL A 194 -53.40 -87.91 -5.98
C VAL A 194 -53.65 -88.87 -4.82
N GLN A 195 -53.62 -88.39 -3.58
CA GLN A 195 -53.84 -89.23 -2.40
C GLN A 195 -55.28 -89.77 -2.34
N LEU A 196 -56.28 -88.96 -2.71
CA LEU A 196 -57.68 -89.39 -2.77
C LEU A 196 -57.92 -90.37 -3.93
N GLN A 197 -57.35 -90.12 -5.10
CA GLN A 197 -57.45 -91.04 -6.24
C GLN A 197 -56.82 -92.40 -5.89
N TRP A 198 -55.67 -92.41 -5.22
CA TRP A 198 -55.03 -93.64 -4.77
C TRP A 198 -55.93 -94.46 -3.82
N LEU A 199 -56.67 -93.81 -2.91
CA LEU A 199 -57.63 -94.51 -2.05
C LEU A 199 -58.77 -95.15 -2.85
N VAL A 200 -59.25 -94.46 -3.88
CA VAL A 200 -60.30 -94.96 -4.78
C VAL A 200 -59.80 -96.15 -5.58
N ASP A 201 -58.62 -96.04 -6.21
CA ASP A 201 -58.05 -97.08 -7.06
C ASP A 201 -57.76 -98.38 -6.29
N ASN A 202 -57.45 -98.28 -5.00
CA ASN A 202 -57.19 -99.43 -4.13
C ASN A 202 -58.42 -99.92 -3.35
N GLY A 203 -59.61 -99.33 -3.55
CA GLY A 203 -60.84 -99.70 -2.84
C GLY A 203 -60.81 -99.43 -1.33
N LEU A 204 -59.90 -98.57 -0.86
CA LEU A 204 -59.72 -98.20 0.55
C LEU A 204 -60.47 -96.91 0.93
N TYR A 205 -61.29 -96.39 0.02
CA TYR A 205 -62.02 -95.16 0.23
C TYR A 205 -63.09 -95.32 1.32
N THR A 206 -62.86 -94.67 2.46
CA THR A 206 -63.86 -94.48 3.52
C THR A 206 -63.93 -93.01 3.88
N SER A 207 -65.11 -92.54 4.29
CA SER A 207 -65.33 -91.13 4.65
C SER A 207 -64.39 -90.66 5.77
N LEU A 208 -64.08 -91.52 6.74
CA LEU A 208 -63.15 -91.24 7.84
C LEU A 208 -61.70 -91.08 7.37
N VAL A 209 -61.20 -92.00 6.53
CA VAL A 209 -59.81 -91.93 6.05
C VAL A 209 -59.62 -90.77 5.09
N ALA A 210 -60.58 -90.52 4.19
CA ALA A 210 -60.56 -89.36 3.29
C ALA A 210 -60.59 -88.03 4.07
N ALA A 211 -61.36 -87.96 5.16
CA ALA A 211 -61.40 -86.78 6.03
C ALA A 211 -60.08 -86.55 6.78
N ASP A 212 -59.44 -87.61 7.29
CA ASP A 212 -58.14 -87.50 7.97
C ASP A 212 -57.04 -87.04 7.01
N ILE A 213 -56.96 -87.62 5.80
CA ILE A 213 -56.00 -87.18 4.77
C ILE A 213 -56.19 -85.71 4.42
N LYS A 214 -57.45 -85.27 4.23
CA LYS A 214 -57.75 -83.87 3.95
C LYS A 214 -57.32 -82.95 5.10
N ALA A 215 -57.56 -83.37 6.35
CA ALA A 215 -57.17 -82.60 7.53
C ALA A 215 -55.64 -82.48 7.68
N ARG A 216 -54.89 -83.56 7.42
CA ARG A 216 -53.42 -83.55 7.44
C ARG A 216 -52.84 -82.67 6.34
N ASN A 217 -53.31 -82.83 5.11
CA ASN A 217 -52.88 -82.00 3.97
C ASN A 217 -53.15 -80.51 4.23
N THR A 218 -54.31 -80.17 4.81
CA THR A 218 -54.63 -78.79 5.18
C THR A 218 -53.67 -78.24 6.24
N ARG A 219 -53.36 -79.04 7.27
CA ARG A 219 -52.40 -78.65 8.32
C ARG A 219 -51.00 -78.43 7.78
N ASP A 220 -50.50 -79.36 6.97
CA ASP A 220 -49.15 -79.29 6.39
C ASP A 220 -49.03 -78.09 5.43
N ARG A 221 -50.09 -77.78 4.69
CA ARG A 221 -50.20 -76.57 3.85
C ARG A 221 -50.13 -75.31 4.71
N ASP A 222 -50.91 -75.24 5.78
CA ASP A 222 -50.96 -74.07 6.66
C ASP A 222 -49.59 -73.85 7.34
N ASP A 223 -48.90 -74.92 7.74
CA ASP A 223 -47.54 -74.87 8.29
C ASP A 223 -46.51 -74.36 7.26
N GLN A 224 -46.61 -74.76 5.98
CA GLN A 224 -45.74 -74.22 4.92
C GLN A 224 -46.02 -72.75 4.62
N ILE A 225 -47.30 -72.36 4.56
CA ILE A 225 -47.70 -70.96 4.36
C ILE A 225 -47.14 -70.09 5.49
N GLN A 226 -47.21 -70.55 6.74
CA GLN A 226 -46.68 -69.81 7.89
C GLN A 226 -45.16 -69.63 7.80
N LYS A 227 -44.41 -70.68 7.47
CA LYS A 227 -42.94 -70.59 7.28
C LYS A 227 -42.56 -69.62 6.16
N HIS A 228 -43.33 -69.62 5.08
CA HIS A 228 -43.12 -68.68 3.97
C HIS A 228 -43.32 -67.23 4.42
N TYR A 229 -44.40 -66.94 5.16
CA TYR A 229 -44.63 -65.61 5.72
C TYR A 229 -43.52 -65.16 6.69
N ASP A 230 -42.99 -66.06 7.52
CA ASP A 230 -41.89 -65.75 8.43
C ASP A 230 -40.57 -65.47 7.68
N SER A 231 -40.33 -66.15 6.55
CA SER A 231 -39.18 -65.86 5.68
C SER A 231 -39.35 -64.51 4.98
N LEU A 232 -40.54 -64.28 4.42
CA LEU A 232 -40.90 -63.04 3.75
C LEU A 232 -40.70 -61.84 4.68
N ASN A 233 -41.24 -61.89 5.90
CA ASN A 233 -41.13 -60.81 6.87
C ASN A 233 -39.67 -60.49 7.24
N ARG A 234 -38.79 -61.50 7.30
CA ARG A 234 -37.35 -61.29 7.53
C ARG A 234 -36.68 -60.57 6.36
N GLU A 235 -36.95 -60.99 5.13
CA GLU A 235 -36.41 -60.31 3.95
C GLU A 235 -36.91 -58.86 3.82
N LYS A 236 -38.19 -58.64 4.10
CA LYS A 236 -38.79 -57.30 4.13
C LYS A 236 -38.05 -56.39 5.12
N LEU A 237 -37.85 -56.86 6.35
CA LEU A 237 -37.12 -56.14 7.39
C LEU A 237 -35.65 -55.88 7.00
N GLN A 238 -34.97 -56.87 6.41
CA GLN A 238 -33.57 -56.72 6.01
C GLN A 238 -33.41 -55.68 4.88
N ASN A 239 -34.33 -55.68 3.91
CA ASN A 239 -34.33 -54.68 2.85
C ASN A 239 -34.57 -53.27 3.42
N ASP A 240 -35.53 -53.10 4.34
CA ASP A 240 -35.79 -51.81 4.99
C ASP A 240 -34.54 -51.27 5.71
N HIS A 241 -33.81 -52.13 6.43
CA HIS A 241 -32.56 -51.75 7.10
C HIS A 241 -31.46 -51.34 6.12
N LEU A 242 -31.27 -52.08 5.02
CA LEU A 242 -30.24 -51.77 4.03
C LEU A 242 -30.47 -50.40 3.40
N VAL A 243 -31.72 -50.10 3.04
CA VAL A 243 -32.01 -48.82 2.40
C VAL A 243 -31.95 -47.66 3.39
N TYR A 244 -32.38 -47.86 4.64
CA TYR A 244 -32.17 -46.88 5.70
C TYR A 244 -30.67 -46.56 5.90
N GLY A 245 -29.81 -47.59 5.85
CA GLY A 245 -28.36 -47.42 5.93
C GLY A 245 -27.80 -46.59 4.78
N GLN A 246 -28.18 -46.90 3.54
CA GLN A 246 -27.76 -46.14 2.34
C GLN A 246 -28.19 -44.67 2.41
N ARG A 247 -29.41 -44.41 2.89
CA ARG A 247 -29.92 -43.05 3.05
C ARG A 247 -29.16 -42.24 4.08
N THR A 248 -28.87 -42.85 5.22
CA THR A 248 -28.10 -42.19 6.29
C THR A 248 -26.71 -41.83 5.78
N ALA A 249 -26.05 -42.74 5.06
CA ALA A 249 -24.75 -42.48 4.44
C ALA A 249 -24.80 -41.32 3.41
N LEU A 250 -25.83 -41.27 2.56
CA LEU A 250 -26.00 -40.17 1.61
C LEU A 250 -26.20 -38.83 2.32
N SER A 251 -27.07 -38.80 3.34
CA SER A 251 -27.31 -37.59 4.14
C SER A 251 -26.06 -37.12 4.88
N GLU A 252 -25.19 -38.04 5.27
CA GLU A 252 -23.95 -37.72 5.96
C GLU A 252 -22.91 -37.17 4.99
N PHE A 253 -22.80 -37.76 3.78
CA PHE A 253 -21.97 -37.25 2.71
C PHE A 253 -22.36 -35.83 2.28
N THR A 254 -23.67 -35.55 2.11
CA THR A 254 -24.13 -34.21 1.75
C THR A 254 -23.87 -33.19 2.84
N ARG A 255 -24.08 -33.55 4.12
CA ARG A 255 -23.71 -32.68 5.26
C ARG A 255 -22.22 -32.39 5.29
N GLN A 256 -21.38 -33.39 5.08
CA GLN A 256 -19.94 -33.20 5.06
C GLN A 256 -19.52 -32.25 3.93
N ALA A 257 -20.07 -32.42 2.73
CA ALA A 257 -19.80 -31.54 1.60
C ALA A 257 -20.19 -30.08 1.87
N ILE A 258 -21.33 -29.85 2.55
CA ILE A 258 -21.74 -28.50 2.98
C ILE A 258 -20.74 -27.92 3.98
N ILE A 259 -20.33 -28.69 4.98
CA ILE A 259 -19.36 -28.24 6.00
C ILE A 259 -18.01 -27.89 5.36
N ASP A 260 -17.53 -28.71 4.42
CA ASP A 260 -16.26 -28.47 3.73
C ASP A 260 -16.32 -27.18 2.87
N LYS A 261 -17.45 -26.94 2.20
CA LYS A 261 -17.69 -25.66 1.52
C LYS A 261 -17.68 -24.49 2.51
N MET A 262 -18.42 -24.58 3.61
CA MET A 262 -18.45 -23.53 4.64
C MET A 262 -17.05 -23.23 5.19
N ASN A 263 -16.27 -24.25 5.52
CA ASN A 263 -14.90 -24.10 6.01
C ASN A 263 -13.98 -23.41 4.98
N THR A 264 -14.11 -23.78 3.71
CA THR A 264 -13.34 -23.14 2.62
C THR A 264 -13.68 -21.64 2.53
N GLN A 265 -14.96 -21.29 2.69
CA GLN A 265 -15.38 -19.88 2.65
C GLN A 265 -14.93 -19.11 3.89
N VAL A 266 -15.01 -19.71 5.08
CA VAL A 266 -14.47 -19.09 6.31
C VAL A 266 -12.98 -18.82 6.17
N ALA A 267 -12.20 -19.76 5.63
CA ALA A 267 -10.76 -19.56 5.40
C ALA A 267 -10.47 -18.41 4.41
N ARG A 268 -11.28 -18.29 3.34
CA ARG A 268 -11.19 -17.15 2.42
C ARG A 268 -11.51 -15.83 3.12
N LEU A 269 -12.60 -15.78 3.89
CA LEU A 269 -13.00 -14.59 4.64
C LEU A 269 -11.91 -14.15 5.64
N GLU A 270 -11.28 -15.10 6.33
CA GLU A 270 -10.13 -14.82 7.21
C GLU A 270 -8.94 -14.25 6.43
N GLY A 271 -8.62 -14.83 5.27
CA GLY A 271 -7.58 -14.30 4.37
C GLY A 271 -7.84 -12.83 3.99
N TRP A 272 -9.09 -12.51 3.63
CA TRP A 272 -9.48 -11.14 3.29
C TRP A 272 -9.45 -10.19 4.49
N LYS A 273 -9.85 -10.64 5.67
CA LYS A 273 -9.76 -9.85 6.91
C LYS A 273 -8.31 -9.46 7.22
N ASN A 274 -7.36 -10.36 6.98
CA ASN A 274 -5.94 -10.08 7.17
C ASN A 274 -5.45 -9.01 6.17
N VAL A 275 -5.82 -9.14 4.89
CA VAL A 275 -5.49 -8.13 3.87
C VAL A 275 -6.05 -6.76 4.24
N HIS A 276 -7.30 -6.68 4.71
CA HIS A 276 -7.88 -5.43 5.17
C HIS A 276 -7.12 -4.83 6.38
N ALA A 277 -6.73 -5.66 7.35
CA ALA A 277 -5.96 -5.21 8.51
C ALA A 277 -4.58 -4.65 8.11
N ASP A 278 -3.88 -5.30 7.18
CA ASP A 278 -2.60 -4.82 6.68
C ASP A 278 -2.74 -3.51 5.89
N ASN A 279 -3.80 -3.38 5.10
CA ASN A 279 -4.13 -2.14 4.39
C ASN A 279 -4.42 -0.97 5.35
N MET A 280 -5.14 -1.22 6.46
CA MET A 280 -5.37 -0.21 7.50
C MET A 280 -4.06 0.23 8.18
N ARG A 281 -3.12 -0.70 8.40
CA ARG A 281 -1.79 -0.34 8.92
C ARG A 281 -1.01 0.53 7.95
N LEU A 282 -1.09 0.25 6.65
CA LEU A 282 -0.44 1.04 5.62
C LEU A 282 -0.99 2.48 5.58
N LEU A 283 -2.31 2.66 5.68
CA LEU A 283 -2.92 3.99 5.78
C LEU A 283 -2.46 4.75 7.02
N ALA A 284 -2.40 4.08 8.17
CA ALA A 284 -1.91 4.70 9.40
C ALA A 284 -0.45 5.17 9.26
N TYR A 285 0.39 4.37 8.61
CA TYR A 285 1.77 4.74 8.30
C TYR A 285 1.86 5.96 7.38
N GLN A 286 1.07 5.99 6.31
CA GLN A 286 1.05 7.14 5.39
C GLN A 286 0.58 8.43 6.07
N LEU A 287 -0.43 8.35 6.95
CA LEU A 287 -0.87 9.49 7.75
C LEU A 287 0.23 10.01 8.68
N ASP A 288 0.99 9.12 9.30
CA ASP A 288 2.13 9.48 10.15
C ASP A 288 3.23 10.19 9.35
N GLU A 289 3.62 9.64 8.20
CA GLU A 289 4.63 10.25 7.32
C GLU A 289 4.18 11.63 6.80
N ARG A 290 2.91 11.78 6.40
CA ARG A 290 2.34 13.08 6.03
C ARG A 290 2.40 14.08 7.19
N ASN A 291 2.06 13.65 8.41
CA ASN A 291 2.12 14.53 9.58
C ASN A 291 3.55 14.97 9.91
N LYS A 292 4.54 14.10 9.70
CA LYS A 292 5.97 14.45 9.82
C LYS A 292 6.38 15.48 8.77
N LEU A 293 5.93 15.34 7.53
CA LEU A 293 6.17 16.35 6.48
C LEU A 293 5.51 17.70 6.83
N LEU A 294 4.28 17.71 7.32
CA LEU A 294 3.65 18.96 7.75
C LEU A 294 4.44 19.63 8.89
N THR A 295 4.81 18.86 9.90
CA THR A 295 5.61 19.35 11.03
C THR A 295 6.98 19.86 10.57
N GLY A 296 7.63 19.16 9.64
CA GLY A 296 8.89 19.59 9.04
C GLY A 296 8.78 20.92 8.29
N LEU A 297 7.71 21.09 7.49
CA LEU A 297 7.44 22.34 6.78
C LEU A 297 7.21 23.50 7.75
N TYR A 298 6.35 23.31 8.77
CA TYR A 298 6.12 24.34 9.79
C TYR A 298 7.40 24.74 10.49
N SER A 299 8.23 23.77 10.86
CA SER A 299 9.49 24.01 11.54
C SER A 299 10.55 24.68 10.65
N PHE A 300 10.51 24.44 9.33
CA PHE A 300 11.36 25.14 8.36
C PHE A 300 10.92 26.59 8.19
N VAL A 301 9.61 26.84 8.05
CA VAL A 301 9.03 28.18 7.93
C VAL A 301 9.29 29.02 9.18
N GLU A 302 9.17 28.42 10.36
CA GLU A 302 9.40 29.12 11.65
C GLU A 302 10.87 29.52 11.84
N ARG A 303 11.82 28.67 11.42
CA ARG A 303 13.27 28.88 11.60
C ARG A 303 13.93 29.58 10.41
N ARG A 304 13.18 30.42 9.70
CA ARG A 304 13.74 31.17 8.57
C ARG A 304 14.78 32.17 9.06
N ASP A 305 16.05 31.81 8.89
CA ASP A 305 17.20 32.70 9.05
C ASP A 305 17.82 32.99 7.68
N ASP A 306 17.61 34.21 7.18
CA ASP A 306 18.16 34.64 5.89
C ASP A 306 19.64 35.04 6.05
N ILE A 307 20.54 34.31 5.41
CA ILE A 307 21.97 34.64 5.40
C ILE A 307 22.19 35.80 4.42
N SER A 308 22.56 36.97 4.94
CA SER A 308 22.90 38.15 4.14
C SER A 308 24.06 38.92 4.77
N PRO A 309 24.75 39.79 4.00
CA PRO A 309 25.71 40.71 4.57
C PRO A 309 25.05 41.59 5.65
N GLU A 310 25.39 41.37 6.91
CA GLU A 310 24.86 42.13 8.04
C GLU A 310 25.39 43.56 8.11
N TRP A 311 24.50 44.55 8.31
CA TRP A 311 24.86 45.95 8.50
C TRP A 311 25.96 46.20 9.54
N GLN A 312 26.12 45.31 10.51
CA GLN A 312 27.21 45.33 11.50
C GLN A 312 28.60 45.14 10.85
N ASN A 313 28.71 44.27 9.84
CA ASN A 313 29.95 44.06 9.07
C ASN A 313 30.28 45.29 8.21
N MET A 314 29.26 46.01 7.71
CA MET A 314 29.48 47.30 7.05
C MET A 314 30.00 48.33 8.06
N ALA A 315 29.35 48.49 9.22
CA ALA A 315 29.75 49.46 10.24
C ALA A 315 31.19 49.28 10.73
N THR A 316 31.65 48.02 10.86
CA THR A 316 33.04 47.71 11.23
C THR A 316 34.03 48.04 10.12
N MET A 317 33.69 47.80 8.85
CA MET A 317 34.50 48.26 7.71
C MET A 317 34.60 49.79 7.65
N ILE A 318 33.49 50.51 7.88
CA ILE A 318 33.47 51.98 7.91
C ILE A 318 34.35 52.52 9.03
N ALA A 319 34.26 51.93 10.23
CA ALA A 319 35.10 52.32 11.36
C ALA A 319 36.60 52.10 11.08
N ALA A 320 36.97 50.98 10.44
CA ALA A 320 38.35 50.70 10.05
C ALA A 320 38.89 51.65 8.97
N LEU A 321 38.05 52.05 8.01
CA LEU A 321 38.40 53.05 7.00
C LEU A 321 38.54 54.46 7.59
N GLY A 322 37.69 54.81 8.56
CA GLY A 322 37.80 56.06 9.30
C GLY A 322 39.08 56.18 10.13
N ASP A 323 39.51 55.07 10.75
CA ASP A 323 40.75 55.03 11.54
C ASP A 323 42.01 55.06 10.64
N SER A 324 41.96 54.35 9.51
CA SER A 324 43.05 54.39 8.51
C SER A 324 43.14 55.70 7.73
N ALA A 325 42.05 56.47 7.59
CA ALA A 325 42.08 57.79 6.96
C ALA A 325 42.84 58.86 7.80
N GLY A 326 43.10 58.58 9.08
CA GLY A 326 43.97 59.38 9.95
C GLY A 326 45.46 59.01 9.87
N GLY A 327 45.80 57.86 9.28
CA GLY A 327 47.16 57.33 9.17
C GLY A 327 47.53 57.07 7.72
N TRP A 328 48.33 57.97 7.14
CA TRP A 328 48.92 57.77 5.82
C TRP A 328 49.55 56.36 5.74
N LEU A 329 49.02 55.51 4.87
CA LEU A 329 49.59 54.19 4.61
C LEU A 329 51.01 54.37 4.04
N THR A 330 52.01 54.19 4.89
CA THR A 330 53.36 53.78 4.47
C THR A 330 53.31 52.27 4.20
N PRO A 331 53.85 51.78 3.08
CA PRO A 331 53.93 50.35 2.81
C PRO A 331 54.72 49.58 3.88
#